data_AF-A0A2M9BXC6-F1
#
_entry.id   AF-A0A2M9BXC6-F1
#
_cell.length_a   1.000
_cell.length_b   1.000
_cell.length_c   1.000
_cell.angle_alpha   90.00
_cell.angle_beta   90.00
_cell.angle_gamma   90.00
#
_symmetry.space_group_name_H-M   'P 1'
#
loop_
_entity.id
_entity.type
_entity.pdbx_description
1 polymer ?
#
loop_
_entity_poly.entity_id
_entity_poly.type
_entity_poly.pdbx_seq_one_letter_code
_entity_poly.pdbx_strand_id
1 'polypeptide(L)'
;MYIVQLLLLSYYKYIKVDKHQGILDLHPGLVWGFAITVVIMLLLDLGVFNKKSHEVSSKEATIWSIVWISLSMVFSGVVYWAFNTDASPESHALAVEKFTQYQAAYWIEKALSVDNLFVFILVFGFFKVPKHLHHKVLFWGIIGALIFRAIFIFAGVGLINLTYLPEMNIFGHPVKINIVMTLFGLFLVYAGIKSWGEGDDDDNEDFSDTPGAKLVKKFWKVSDNYDGDKFFTIQNGIKMATPLLVVVAVIEFTDVLFAVDSIPAIFAISNDPFILYTSNIFAILGLRSLYFLLANFIHMFSKLPYGLAIILSFIGVKMLIAPWIHIPSPVSLGIVGGVLVISVLLSVIFPEKVTGDDEKEMEE
;
A
#
# COMPACT_ATOMS: atom_id res chain seq x y z
N MET A 1 -38.24 -16.84 -9.71
CA MET A 1 -38.99 -16.04 -8.71
C MET A 1 -38.18 -15.84 -7.42
N TYR A 2 -37.71 -16.91 -6.77
CA TYR A 2 -36.89 -16.80 -5.53
C TYR A 2 -35.57 -16.03 -5.67
N ILE A 3 -34.82 -16.23 -6.76
CA ILE A 3 -33.54 -15.51 -6.99
C ILE A 3 -33.75 -14.00 -7.19
N VAL A 4 -34.81 -13.62 -7.92
CA VAL A 4 -35.19 -12.21 -8.11
C VAL A 4 -35.62 -11.59 -6.79
N GLN A 5 -36.28 -12.35 -5.91
CA GLN A 5 -36.69 -11.90 -4.59
C GLN A 5 -35.51 -11.78 -3.62
N LEU A 6 -34.51 -12.65 -3.72
CA LEU A 6 -33.22 -12.54 -3.00
C LEU A 6 -32.39 -11.35 -3.48
N LEU A 7 -32.34 -11.11 -4.80
CA LEU A 7 -31.67 -9.94 -5.38
C LEU A 7 -32.38 -8.64 -4.99
N LEU A 8 -33.72 -8.62 -4.99
CA LEU A 8 -34.52 -7.48 -4.54
C LEU A 8 -34.38 -7.24 -3.03
N LEU A 9 -34.31 -8.29 -2.20
CA LEU A 9 -34.04 -8.17 -0.76
C LEU A 9 -32.61 -7.68 -0.50
N SER A 10 -31.62 -8.17 -1.25
CA SER A 10 -30.25 -7.68 -1.21
C SER A 10 -30.17 -6.20 -1.63
N TYR A 11 -30.91 -5.82 -2.68
CA TYR A 11 -31.02 -4.46 -3.20
C TYR A 11 -31.74 -3.52 -2.21
N TYR A 12 -32.82 -3.98 -1.58
CA TYR A 12 -33.57 -3.18 -0.60
C TYR A 12 -32.81 -3.03 0.73
N LYS A 13 -32.02 -4.04 1.12
CA LYS A 13 -31.10 -3.96 2.27
C LYS A 13 -29.95 -2.99 1.98
N TYR A 14 -29.45 -2.95 0.75
CA TYR A 14 -28.42 -2.02 0.30
C TYR A 14 -28.85 -0.55 0.39
N ILE A 15 -30.08 -0.20 -0.03
CA ILE A 15 -30.60 1.18 0.04
C ILE A 15 -30.72 1.71 1.49
N LYS A 16 -30.89 0.83 2.49
CA LYS A 16 -31.02 1.24 3.90
C LYS A 16 -29.70 1.30 4.67
N VAL A 17 -28.65 0.66 4.14
CA VAL A 17 -27.28 0.68 4.70
C VAL A 17 -26.52 1.96 4.30
N ASP A 18 -27.13 2.83 3.49
CA ASP A 18 -26.59 4.13 3.09
C ASP A 18 -26.71 5.23 4.18
N LYS A 19 -26.79 4.83 5.46
CA LYS A 19 -26.34 5.71 6.53
C LYS A 19 -24.82 5.60 6.55
N HIS A 20 -24.15 6.58 5.95
CA HIS A 20 -22.75 6.91 6.23
C HIS A 20 -22.57 7.08 7.75
N GLN A 21 -22.38 5.98 8.47
CA GLN A 21 -21.85 5.98 9.81
C GLN A 21 -20.39 5.59 9.68
N GLY A 22 -19.54 6.60 9.52
CA GLY A 22 -18.11 6.40 9.63
C GLY A 22 -17.76 6.05 11.07
N ILE A 23 -16.64 5.34 11.29
CA ILE A 23 -16.18 5.10 12.66
C ILE A 23 -15.89 6.43 13.40
N LEU A 24 -15.58 7.49 12.65
CA LEU A 24 -15.42 8.84 13.17
C LEU A 24 -16.71 9.35 13.85
N ASP A 25 -17.87 8.96 13.34
CA ASP A 25 -19.17 9.35 13.87
C ASP A 25 -19.61 8.45 15.05
N LEU A 26 -19.23 7.17 15.01
CA LEU A 26 -19.59 6.17 16.02
C LEU A 26 -18.66 6.17 17.25
N HIS A 27 -17.35 6.29 17.02
CA HIS A 27 -16.31 6.17 18.05
C HIS A 27 -15.13 7.11 17.79
N PRO A 28 -15.29 8.43 18.01
CA PRO A 28 -14.20 9.40 17.84
C PRO A 28 -12.97 9.10 18.73
N GLY A 29 -13.18 8.44 19.87
CA GLY A 29 -12.08 7.98 20.75
C GLY A 29 -11.22 6.87 20.15
N LEU A 30 -11.74 6.10 19.19
CA LEU A 30 -11.01 5.00 18.55
C LEU A 30 -9.92 5.55 17.61
N VAL A 31 -10.14 6.72 17.01
CA VAL A 31 -9.14 7.43 16.20
C VAL A 31 -7.98 7.91 17.05
N TRP A 32 -8.26 8.50 18.22
CA TRP A 32 -7.22 8.90 19.16
C TRP A 32 -6.47 7.70 19.75
N GLY A 33 -7.20 6.64 20.11
CA GLY A 33 -6.61 5.38 20.57
C GLY A 33 -5.69 4.76 19.52
N PHE A 34 -6.12 4.75 18.25
CA PHE A 34 -5.32 4.27 17.13
C PHE A 34 -4.11 5.18 16.87
N ALA A 35 -4.25 6.50 16.84
CA ALA A 35 -3.14 7.43 16.65
C ALA A 35 -2.08 7.27 17.76
N ILE A 36 -2.49 7.17 19.02
CA ILE A 36 -1.60 6.88 20.15
C ILE A 36 -0.92 5.52 19.95
N THR A 37 -1.66 4.50 19.53
CA THR A 37 -1.14 3.16 19.26
C THR A 37 -0.07 3.20 18.17
N VAL A 38 -0.31 3.91 17.06
CA VAL A 38 0.65 4.08 15.97
C VAL A 38 1.90 4.82 16.43
N VAL A 39 1.75 5.90 17.21
CA VAL A 39 2.89 6.64 17.77
C VAL A 39 3.70 5.74 18.71
N ILE A 40 3.05 5.00 19.61
CA ILE A 40 3.73 4.04 20.49
C ILE A 40 4.45 2.97 19.67
N MET A 41 3.82 2.43 18.63
CA MET A 41 4.40 1.43 17.75
C MET A 41 5.64 1.95 17.00
N LEU A 42 5.56 3.16 16.44
CA LEU A 42 6.70 3.83 15.82
C LEU A 42 7.83 4.06 16.84
N LEU A 43 7.50 4.51 18.05
CA LEU A 43 8.49 4.73 19.10
C LEU A 43 9.13 3.42 19.59
N LEU A 44 8.38 2.32 19.66
CA LEU A 44 8.90 1.01 20.01
C LEU A 44 9.84 0.47 18.92
N ASP A 45 9.40 0.55 17.66
CA ASP A 45 10.17 0.14 16.48
C ASP A 45 11.46 0.96 16.30
N LEU A 46 11.48 2.22 16.76
CA LEU A 46 12.65 3.12 16.71
C LEU A 46 13.56 3.05 17.94
N GLY A 47 12.97 3.04 19.13
CA GLY A 47 13.67 3.36 20.38
C GLY A 47 14.09 2.14 21.19
N VAL A 48 13.29 1.08 21.17
CA VAL A 48 13.47 -0.08 22.07
C VAL A 48 14.04 -1.28 21.31
N PHE A 49 13.54 -1.57 20.11
CA PHE A 49 13.91 -2.81 19.42
C PHE A 49 15.19 -2.72 18.59
N ASN A 50 15.64 -1.53 18.18
CA ASN A 50 16.75 -1.38 17.22
C ASN A 50 17.82 -0.34 17.60
N LYS A 51 18.13 -0.23 18.90
CA LYS A 51 19.13 0.73 19.41
C LYS A 51 20.59 0.42 19.02
N LYS A 52 20.85 -0.71 18.37
CA LYS A 52 22.17 -1.12 17.86
C LYS A 52 22.02 -1.51 16.38
N SER A 53 22.88 -0.96 15.52
CA SER A 53 22.93 -1.24 14.08
C SER A 53 23.48 -2.66 13.81
N HIS A 54 22.73 -3.68 14.21
CA HIS A 54 23.02 -5.05 13.82
C HIS A 54 22.27 -5.39 12.53
N GLU A 55 22.89 -6.16 11.65
CA GLU A 55 22.22 -6.67 10.47
C GLU A 55 21.07 -7.59 10.92
N VAL A 56 19.85 -7.29 10.47
CA VAL A 56 18.66 -8.07 10.83
C VAL A 56 18.73 -9.42 10.14
N SER A 57 18.87 -10.48 10.92
CA SER A 57 18.84 -11.85 10.39
C SER A 57 17.47 -12.16 9.78
N SER A 58 17.41 -12.99 8.73
CA SER A 58 16.16 -13.41 8.10
C SER A 58 15.18 -14.02 9.11
N LYS A 59 15.66 -14.73 10.14
CA LYS A 59 14.81 -15.27 11.23
C LYS A 59 14.14 -14.17 12.04
N GLU A 60 14.89 -13.13 12.39
CA GLU A 60 14.36 -11.97 13.11
C GLU A 60 13.36 -11.21 12.24
N ALA A 61 13.69 -10.98 10.97
CA ALA A 61 12.80 -10.38 9.98
C ALA A 61 11.47 -11.15 9.80
N THR A 62 11.53 -12.49 9.77
CA THR A 62 10.32 -13.34 9.71
C THR A 62 9.47 -13.18 10.97
N ILE A 63 10.07 -13.24 12.17
CA ILE A 63 9.35 -13.10 13.43
C ILE A 63 8.65 -11.74 13.49
N TRP A 64 9.36 -10.66 13.17
CA TRP A 64 8.78 -9.33 13.15
C TRP A 64 7.66 -9.19 12.11
N SER A 65 7.83 -9.79 10.93
CA SER A 65 6.76 -9.79 9.91
C SER A 65 5.50 -10.51 10.40
N ILE A 66 5.65 -11.65 11.09
CA ILE A 66 4.53 -12.38 11.69
C ILE A 66 3.86 -11.54 12.79
N VAL A 67 4.64 -10.85 13.63
CA VAL A 67 4.11 -9.96 14.68
C VAL A 67 3.27 -8.84 14.06
N TRP A 68 3.78 -8.16 13.03
CA TRP A 68 3.06 -7.08 12.35
C TRP A 68 1.78 -7.56 11.66
N ILE A 69 1.82 -8.72 11.00
CA ILE A 69 0.63 -9.32 10.38
C ILE A 69 -0.39 -9.68 11.46
N SER A 70 0.04 -10.37 12.52
CA SER A 70 -0.83 -10.80 13.62
C SER A 70 -1.51 -9.61 14.29
N LEU A 71 -0.77 -8.52 14.50
CA LEU A 71 -1.29 -7.29 15.06
C LEU A 71 -2.36 -6.64 14.15
N SER A 72 -2.14 -6.62 12.83
CA SER A 72 -3.16 -6.18 11.88
C SER A 72 -4.42 -7.06 11.91
N MET A 73 -4.25 -8.38 12.04
CA MET A 73 -5.38 -9.32 12.16
C MET A 73 -6.15 -9.13 13.47
N VAL A 74 -5.47 -8.81 14.57
CA VAL A 74 -6.14 -8.45 15.83
C VAL A 74 -6.93 -7.15 15.64
N PHE A 75 -6.34 -6.16 14.97
CA PHE A 75 -7.03 -4.90 14.70
C PHE A 75 -8.24 -5.06 13.79
N SER A 76 -8.21 -5.96 12.81
CA SER A 76 -9.41 -6.27 12.02
C SER A 76 -10.52 -6.86 12.89
N GLY A 77 -10.18 -7.68 13.90
CA GLY A 77 -11.11 -8.10 14.95
C GLY A 77 -11.67 -6.94 15.79
N VAL A 78 -10.85 -5.92 16.09
CA VAL A 78 -11.30 -4.69 16.75
C VAL A 78 -12.27 -3.91 15.86
N VAL A 79 -12.01 -3.81 14.55
CA VAL A 79 -12.92 -3.20 13.58
C VAL A 79 -14.27 -3.92 13.59
N TYR A 80 -14.27 -5.26 13.52
CA TYR A 80 -15.49 -6.06 13.59
C TYR A 80 -16.26 -5.78 14.89
N TRP A 81 -15.57 -5.78 16.04
CA TRP A 81 -16.20 -5.50 17.33
C TRP A 81 -16.78 -4.09 17.41
N ALA A 82 -16.05 -3.07 16.91
CA ALA A 82 -16.48 -1.68 16.94
C ALA A 82 -17.73 -1.40 16.10
N PHE A 83 -17.95 -2.14 15.02
CA PHE A 83 -19.16 -2.02 14.19
C PHE A 83 -20.29 -2.96 14.62
N ASN A 84 -20.04 -3.92 15.53
CA ASN A 84 -21.05 -4.85 16.04
C ASN A 84 -21.62 -4.39 17.40
N THR A 85 -22.17 -3.17 17.44
CA THR A 85 -22.51 -2.46 18.69
C THR A 85 -23.70 -3.05 19.47
N ASP A 86 -24.75 -3.52 18.79
CA ASP A 86 -25.99 -4.01 19.43
C ASP A 86 -26.26 -5.50 19.17
N ALA A 87 -25.31 -6.21 18.55
CA ALA A 87 -25.42 -7.61 18.13
C ALA A 87 -26.68 -7.91 17.30
N SER A 88 -27.26 -6.89 16.67
CA SER A 88 -28.40 -7.06 15.77
C SER A 88 -27.95 -7.72 14.46
N PRO A 89 -28.85 -8.38 13.72
CA PRO A 89 -28.52 -8.92 12.40
C PRO A 89 -28.05 -7.85 11.40
N GLU A 90 -28.42 -6.58 11.61
CA GLU A 90 -27.99 -5.45 10.79
C GLU A 90 -26.57 -4.98 11.16
N SER A 91 -26.27 -4.81 12.45
CA SER A 91 -24.91 -4.46 12.92
C SER A 91 -23.91 -5.55 12.58
N HIS A 92 -24.31 -6.82 12.69
CA HIS A 92 -23.45 -7.95 12.33
C HIS A 92 -23.08 -7.92 10.84
N ALA A 93 -24.05 -7.64 9.96
CA ALA A 93 -23.79 -7.54 8.53
C ALA A 93 -22.83 -6.39 8.21
N LEU A 94 -23.01 -5.23 8.83
CA LEU A 94 -22.11 -4.09 8.68
C LEU A 94 -20.70 -4.39 9.22
N ALA A 95 -20.61 -5.06 10.37
CA ALA A 95 -19.34 -5.45 10.97
C ALA A 95 -18.56 -6.42 10.08
N VAL A 96 -19.22 -7.42 9.48
CA VAL A 96 -18.61 -8.34 8.50
C VAL A 96 -18.15 -7.57 7.26
N GLU A 97 -18.95 -6.63 6.77
CA GLU A 97 -18.58 -5.79 5.63
C GLU A 97 -17.31 -4.97 5.94
N LYS A 98 -17.28 -4.24 7.05
CA LYS A 98 -16.13 -3.42 7.46
C LYS A 98 -14.88 -4.26 7.75
N PHE A 99 -15.05 -5.42 8.38
CA PHE A 99 -13.98 -6.39 8.57
C PHE A 99 -13.38 -6.84 7.23
N THR A 100 -14.23 -7.25 6.28
CA THR A 100 -13.75 -7.72 4.97
C THR A 100 -13.15 -6.60 4.13
N GLN A 101 -13.68 -5.38 4.24
CA GLN A 101 -13.08 -4.19 3.63
C GLN A 101 -11.69 -3.92 4.19
N TYR A 102 -11.51 -3.95 5.51
CA TYR A 102 -10.20 -3.78 6.15
C TYR A 102 -9.22 -4.86 5.70
N GLN A 103 -9.63 -6.13 5.72
CA GLN A 103 -8.78 -7.25 5.31
C GLN A 103 -8.36 -7.13 3.84
N ALA A 104 -9.31 -6.79 2.95
CA ALA A 104 -9.02 -6.59 1.54
C ALA A 104 -8.07 -5.42 1.31
N ALA A 105 -8.33 -4.27 1.93
CA ALA A 105 -7.44 -3.11 1.83
C ALA A 105 -6.04 -3.40 2.40
N TYR A 106 -5.95 -4.10 3.54
CA TYR A 106 -4.68 -4.50 4.14
C TYR A 106 -3.88 -5.43 3.22
N TRP A 107 -4.48 -6.49 2.66
CA TRP A 107 -3.76 -7.47 1.85
C TRP A 107 -3.39 -6.93 0.47
N ILE A 108 -4.25 -6.14 -0.16
CA ILE A 108 -3.93 -5.42 -1.40
C ILE A 108 -2.72 -4.54 -1.15
N GLU A 109 -2.77 -3.74 -0.08
CA GLU A 109 -1.70 -2.83 0.23
C GLU A 109 -0.41 -3.53 0.64
N LYS A 110 -0.52 -4.64 1.38
CA LYS A 110 0.63 -5.45 1.76
C LYS A 110 1.32 -6.05 0.54
N ALA A 111 0.55 -6.49 -0.46
CA ALA A 111 1.09 -7.01 -1.70
C ALA A 111 1.74 -5.92 -2.56
N LEU A 112 1.08 -4.78 -2.74
CA LEU A 112 1.64 -3.65 -3.50
C LEU A 112 2.88 -3.09 -2.82
N SER A 113 2.93 -3.11 -1.48
CA SER A 113 4.13 -2.69 -0.74
C SER A 113 5.35 -3.59 -0.97
N VAL A 114 5.18 -4.85 -1.41
CA VAL A 114 6.31 -5.71 -1.82
C VAL A 114 6.96 -5.17 -3.10
N ASP A 115 6.14 -4.71 -4.04
CA ASP A 115 6.61 -4.05 -5.27
C ASP A 115 7.48 -2.82 -4.94
N ASN A 116 6.99 -2.00 -4.01
CA ASN A 116 7.72 -0.83 -3.53
C ASN A 116 9.10 -1.21 -2.94
N LEU A 117 9.20 -2.36 -2.27
CA LEU A 117 10.46 -2.83 -1.69
C LEU A 117 11.49 -3.23 -2.76
N PHE A 118 11.09 -3.72 -3.94
CA PHE A 118 12.03 -3.97 -5.03
C PHE A 118 12.70 -2.68 -5.47
N VAL A 119 11.93 -1.61 -5.68
CA VAL A 119 12.53 -0.31 -6.02
C VAL A 119 13.41 0.22 -4.91
N PHE A 120 13.10 -0.05 -3.64
CA PHE A 120 14.00 0.34 -2.55
C PHE A 120 15.35 -0.40 -2.64
N ILE A 121 15.34 -1.70 -2.98
CA ILE A 121 16.56 -2.48 -3.18
C ILE A 121 17.37 -1.92 -4.35
N LEU A 122 16.73 -1.66 -5.49
CA LEU A 122 17.38 -1.09 -6.68
C LEU A 122 17.99 0.29 -6.40
N VAL A 123 17.24 1.18 -5.74
CA VAL A 123 17.73 2.50 -5.35
C VAL A 123 18.92 2.39 -4.39
N PHE A 124 18.89 1.47 -3.42
CA PHE A 124 20.01 1.26 -2.51
C PHE A 124 21.25 0.70 -3.21
N GLY A 125 21.07 -0.22 -4.16
CA GLY A 125 22.14 -0.74 -5.00
C GLY A 125 22.77 0.35 -5.87
N PHE A 126 21.94 1.10 -6.60
CA PHE A 126 22.39 2.18 -7.48
C PHE A 126 23.19 3.26 -6.75
N PHE A 127 22.69 3.75 -5.60
CA PHE A 127 23.39 4.76 -4.80
C PHE A 127 24.47 4.18 -3.87
N LYS A 128 24.70 2.85 -3.91
CA LYS A 128 25.65 2.12 -3.05
C LYS A 128 25.51 2.50 -1.59
N VAL A 129 24.27 2.48 -1.09
CA VAL A 129 23.95 2.92 0.27
C VAL A 129 24.54 1.90 1.26
N PRO A 130 25.40 2.32 2.21
CA PRO A 130 25.93 1.42 3.21
C PRO A 130 24.81 0.71 4.00
N LYS A 131 24.92 -0.61 4.22
CA LYS A 131 23.89 -1.44 4.88
C LYS A 131 23.41 -0.89 6.23
N HIS A 132 24.32 -0.34 7.04
CA HIS A 132 23.99 0.27 8.33
C HIS A 132 23.10 1.53 8.22
N LEU A 133 23.04 2.17 7.05
CA LEU A 133 22.19 3.34 6.78
C LEU A 133 20.82 2.98 6.20
N HIS A 134 20.62 1.75 5.70
CA HIS A 134 19.32 1.30 5.15
C HIS A 134 18.20 1.50 6.16
N HIS A 135 18.44 1.18 7.44
CA HIS A 135 17.49 1.40 8.53
C HIS A 135 17.01 2.84 8.63
N LYS A 136 17.92 3.80 8.50
CA LYS A 136 17.61 5.22 8.62
C LYS A 136 16.79 5.68 7.42
N VAL A 137 17.15 5.26 6.22
CA VAL A 137 16.40 5.61 5.01
C VAL A 137 15.01 4.99 5.03
N LEU A 138 14.89 3.70 5.34
CA LEU A 138 13.61 3.00 5.49
C LEU A 138 12.71 3.68 6.53
N PHE A 139 13.28 4.14 7.64
CA PHE A 139 12.52 4.85 8.65
C PHE A 139 11.91 6.15 8.12
N TRP A 140 12.73 7.01 7.49
CA TRP A 140 12.22 8.27 6.93
C TRP A 140 11.23 8.00 5.80
N GLY A 141 11.55 7.03 4.93
CA GLY A 141 10.68 6.51 3.86
C GLY A 141 9.29 6.09 4.36
N ILE A 142 9.23 5.33 5.45
CA ILE A 142 7.96 4.91 6.07
C ILE A 142 7.20 6.12 6.61
N ILE A 143 7.87 7.05 7.29
CA ILE A 143 7.20 8.22 7.86
C ILE A 143 6.61 9.11 6.76
N GLY A 144 7.35 9.39 5.70
CA GLY A 144 6.83 10.20 4.61
C GLY A 144 5.74 9.48 3.82
N ALA A 145 5.88 8.18 3.55
CA ALA A 145 4.81 7.35 2.97
C ALA A 145 3.51 7.43 3.79
N LEU A 146 3.58 7.32 5.12
CA LEU A 146 2.41 7.46 5.99
C LEU A 146 1.75 8.84 5.87
N ILE A 147 2.55 9.91 5.80
CA ILE A 147 2.06 11.29 5.66
C ILE A 147 1.40 11.49 4.29
N PHE A 148 2.09 11.14 3.21
CA PHE A 148 1.56 11.30 1.85
C PHE A 148 0.32 10.46 1.61
N ARG A 149 0.28 9.23 2.14
CA ARG A 149 -0.93 8.41 2.06
C ARG A 149 -2.09 8.98 2.87
N ALA A 150 -1.83 9.56 4.05
CA ALA A 150 -2.89 10.31 4.74
C ALA A 150 -3.43 11.42 3.84
N ILE A 151 -2.55 12.23 3.26
CA ILE A 151 -2.93 13.33 2.35
C ILE A 151 -3.77 12.79 1.18
N PHE A 152 -3.31 11.75 0.47
CA PHE A 152 -4.01 11.20 -0.68
C PHE A 152 -5.33 10.51 -0.34
N ILE A 153 -5.41 9.79 0.78
CA ILE A 153 -6.65 9.15 1.22
C ILE A 153 -7.68 10.23 1.59
N PHE A 154 -7.33 11.18 2.44
CA PHE A 154 -8.29 12.21 2.87
C PHE A 154 -8.67 13.15 1.73
N ALA A 155 -7.72 13.57 0.89
CA ALA A 155 -8.00 14.36 -0.31
C ALA A 155 -8.84 13.58 -1.31
N GLY A 156 -8.53 12.30 -1.51
CA GLY A 156 -9.25 11.39 -2.41
C GLY A 156 -10.70 11.20 -2.00
N VAL A 157 -10.98 10.94 -0.72
CA VAL A 157 -12.36 10.87 -0.19
C VAL A 157 -13.10 12.19 -0.43
N GLY A 158 -12.46 13.32 -0.11
CA GLY A 158 -13.04 14.64 -0.34
C GLY A 158 -13.40 14.86 -1.81
N LEU A 159 -12.50 14.50 -2.72
CA LEU A 159 -12.70 14.65 -4.16
C LEU A 159 -13.79 13.70 -4.69
N ILE A 160 -13.81 12.44 -4.25
CA ILE A 160 -14.85 11.46 -4.60
C ILE A 160 -16.22 12.01 -4.18
N ASN A 161 -16.37 12.51 -2.96
CA ASN A 161 -17.64 13.05 -2.47
C ASN A 161 -18.15 14.25 -3.29
N LEU A 162 -17.25 15.05 -3.87
CA LEU A 162 -17.60 16.20 -4.70
C LEU A 162 -17.92 15.85 -6.17
N THR A 163 -17.56 14.65 -6.63
CA THR A 163 -17.58 14.29 -8.07
C THR A 163 -18.64 13.25 -8.43
N TYR A 164 -19.62 13.05 -7.54
CA TYR A 164 -20.83 12.31 -7.86
C TYR A 164 -21.73 13.14 -8.79
N LEU A 165 -22.12 12.54 -9.92
CA LEU A 165 -23.10 13.11 -10.82
C LEU A 165 -24.52 12.95 -10.24
N PRO A 166 -25.48 13.81 -10.65
CA PRO A 166 -26.89 13.61 -10.35
C PRO A 166 -27.34 12.21 -10.78
N GLU A 167 -28.27 11.62 -10.04
CA GLU A 167 -28.83 10.30 -10.37
C GLU A 167 -29.44 10.33 -11.78
N MET A 168 -29.00 9.40 -12.62
CA MET A 168 -29.48 9.27 -14.00
C MET A 168 -30.10 7.91 -14.18
N ASN A 169 -31.24 7.86 -14.87
CA ASN A 169 -31.85 6.60 -15.26
C ASN A 169 -31.29 6.17 -16.61
N ILE A 170 -30.42 5.17 -16.61
CA ILE A 170 -29.85 4.58 -17.84
C ILE A 170 -30.49 3.21 -18.00
N PHE A 171 -31.09 2.93 -19.16
CA PHE A 171 -31.81 1.67 -19.44
C PHE A 171 -32.89 1.30 -18.39
N GLY A 172 -33.52 2.30 -17.75
CA GLY A 172 -34.56 2.09 -16.73
C GLY A 172 -34.05 1.75 -15.34
N HIS A 173 -32.73 1.77 -15.11
CA HIS A 173 -32.11 1.58 -13.80
C HIS A 173 -31.52 2.90 -13.28
N PRO A 174 -31.71 3.24 -12.00
CA PRO A 174 -31.04 4.39 -11.40
C PRO A 174 -29.55 4.10 -11.27
N VAL A 175 -28.72 4.94 -11.88
CA VAL A 175 -27.27 4.82 -11.88
C VAL A 175 -26.67 6.07 -11.25
N LYS A 176 -25.75 5.86 -10.31
CA LYS A 176 -24.96 6.92 -9.66
C LYS A 176 -23.51 6.80 -10.11
N ILE A 177 -23.08 7.72 -10.98
CA ILE A 177 -21.74 7.72 -11.55
C ILE A 177 -20.86 8.69 -10.77
N ASN A 178 -19.64 8.26 -10.45
CA ASN A 178 -18.62 9.10 -9.88
C ASN A 178 -17.47 9.25 -10.87
N ILE A 179 -17.19 10.48 -11.30
CA ILE A 179 -16.21 10.76 -12.36
C ILE A 179 -14.82 10.26 -11.95
N VAL A 180 -14.41 10.52 -10.71
CA VAL A 180 -13.07 10.15 -10.22
C VAL A 180 -12.93 8.64 -10.12
N MET A 181 -13.93 7.94 -9.59
CA MET A 181 -13.89 6.46 -9.53
C MET A 181 -13.86 5.84 -10.93
N THR A 182 -14.55 6.44 -11.92
CA THR A 182 -14.48 5.98 -13.31
C THR A 182 -13.09 6.22 -13.91
N LEU A 183 -12.48 7.39 -13.68
CA LEU A 183 -11.12 7.68 -14.14
C LEU A 183 -10.09 6.75 -13.50
N PHE A 184 -10.20 6.52 -12.20
CA PHE A 184 -9.40 5.55 -11.45
C PHE A 184 -9.58 4.14 -12.00
N GLY A 185 -10.81 3.71 -12.29
CA GLY A 185 -11.08 2.42 -12.91
C GLY A 185 -10.39 2.26 -14.27
N LEU A 186 -10.49 3.27 -15.15
CA LEU A 186 -9.81 3.27 -16.46
C LEU A 186 -8.28 3.22 -16.29
N PHE A 187 -7.76 4.02 -15.38
CA PHE A 187 -6.33 4.10 -15.09
C PHE A 187 -5.79 2.76 -14.58
N LEU A 188 -6.47 2.10 -13.64
CA LEU A 188 -6.04 0.80 -13.11
C LEU A 188 -6.08 -0.33 -14.15
N VAL A 189 -7.08 -0.34 -15.03
CA VAL A 189 -7.11 -1.29 -16.16
C VAL A 189 -5.90 -1.04 -17.08
N TYR A 190 -5.63 0.22 -17.39
CA TYR A 190 -4.47 0.58 -18.20
C TYR A 190 -3.14 0.18 -17.52
N ALA A 191 -2.96 0.52 -16.25
CA ALA A 191 -1.76 0.19 -15.47
C ALA A 191 -1.55 -1.33 -15.39
N GLY A 192 -2.61 -2.09 -15.11
CA GLY A 192 -2.54 -3.55 -15.06
C GLY A 192 -2.19 -4.19 -16.41
N ILE A 193 -2.75 -3.70 -17.52
CA ILE A 193 -2.40 -4.20 -18.86
C ILE A 193 -0.96 -3.84 -19.23
N LYS A 194 -0.54 -2.60 -18.92
CA LYS A 194 0.80 -2.11 -19.23
C LYS A 194 1.87 -2.90 -18.46
N SER A 195 1.66 -3.13 -17.17
CA SER A 195 2.54 -3.90 -16.28
C SER A 195 2.83 -5.33 -16.77
N TRP A 196 1.93 -5.95 -17.54
CA TRP A 196 2.15 -7.28 -18.11
C TRP A 196 3.22 -7.30 -19.22
N GLY A 197 3.45 -6.17 -19.91
CA GLY A 197 4.25 -6.10 -21.14
C GLY A 197 5.68 -5.59 -20.99
N GLU A 198 6.09 -5.09 -19.82
CA GLU A 198 7.39 -4.39 -19.62
C GLU A 198 8.50 -5.29 -19.02
N GLY A 199 8.33 -6.61 -19.00
CA GLY A 199 9.18 -7.53 -18.23
C GLY A 199 10.61 -7.81 -18.74
N ASP A 200 11.23 -6.98 -19.59
CA ASP A 200 12.55 -7.31 -20.20
C ASP A 200 13.50 -6.13 -20.53
N ASP A 201 13.29 -4.88 -20.06
CA ASP A 201 14.07 -3.72 -20.54
C ASP A 201 14.70 -2.80 -19.45
N ASP A 202 14.89 -3.25 -18.20
CA ASP A 202 15.17 -2.34 -17.05
C ASP A 202 16.55 -2.46 -16.36
N ASP A 203 17.57 -2.99 -17.03
CA ASP A 203 18.88 -3.20 -16.38
C ASP A 203 19.74 -1.92 -16.22
N ASN A 204 19.20 -0.72 -16.45
CA ASN A 204 19.96 0.54 -16.27
C ASN A 204 19.07 1.77 -15.95
N GLU A 205 18.15 1.68 -14.98
CA GLU A 205 17.46 2.89 -14.50
C GLU A 205 18.45 3.84 -13.79
N ASP A 206 18.71 5.01 -14.39
CA ASP A 206 19.49 6.09 -13.75
C ASP A 206 18.65 6.80 -12.69
N PHE A 207 18.72 6.32 -11.44
CA PHE A 207 18.01 6.93 -10.32
C PHE A 207 18.51 8.36 -9.98
N SER A 208 19.66 8.77 -10.50
CA SER A 208 20.23 10.10 -10.25
C SER A 208 19.50 11.22 -11.01
N ASP A 209 18.74 10.87 -12.05
CA ASP A 209 17.94 11.80 -12.86
C ASP A 209 16.43 11.76 -12.53
N THR A 210 16.05 10.99 -11.52
CA THR A 210 14.66 10.93 -11.04
C THR A 210 14.17 12.29 -10.54
N PRO A 211 12.85 12.58 -10.59
CA PRO A 211 12.32 13.85 -10.12
C PRO A 211 12.66 14.14 -8.65
N GLY A 212 12.70 13.11 -7.78
CA GLY A 212 13.14 13.23 -6.40
C GLY A 212 14.60 13.68 -6.29
N ALA A 213 15.50 13.08 -7.05
CA ALA A 213 16.91 13.47 -7.08
C ALA A 213 17.11 14.89 -7.65
N LYS A 214 16.40 15.22 -8.73
CA LYS A 214 16.38 16.57 -9.33
C LYS A 214 15.88 17.62 -8.35
N LEU A 215 14.86 17.31 -7.54
CA LEU A 215 14.32 18.23 -6.55
C LEU A 215 15.37 18.59 -5.51
N VAL A 216 16.09 17.60 -4.99
CA VAL A 216 17.18 17.84 -4.03
C VAL A 216 18.31 18.65 -4.66
N LYS A 217 18.77 18.25 -5.87
CA LYS A 217 19.83 18.96 -6.63
C LYS A 217 19.44 20.41 -6.97
N LYS A 218 18.15 20.71 -7.13
CA LYS A 218 17.62 22.06 -7.38
C LYS A 218 17.70 22.96 -6.14
N PHE A 219 17.46 22.42 -4.95
CA PHE A 219 17.46 23.19 -3.70
C PHE A 219 18.82 23.21 -3.00
N TRP A 220 19.65 22.18 -3.17
CA TRP A 220 20.95 22.05 -2.51
C TRP A 220 22.02 21.49 -3.45
N LYS A 221 23.27 21.92 -3.23
CA LYS A 221 24.44 21.21 -3.78
C LYS A 221 24.57 19.86 -3.07
N VAL A 222 24.89 18.81 -3.82
CA VAL A 222 25.03 17.44 -3.29
C VAL A 222 26.53 17.11 -3.15
N SER A 223 26.93 16.50 -2.03
CA SER A 223 28.30 15.98 -1.85
C SER A 223 28.48 14.65 -2.55
N ASP A 224 29.70 14.37 -3.01
CA ASP A 224 30.02 13.10 -3.68
C ASP A 224 30.04 11.90 -2.71
N ASN A 225 30.32 12.15 -1.44
CA ASN A 225 30.48 11.11 -0.41
C ASN A 225 29.40 11.22 0.68
N TYR A 226 29.11 10.08 1.30
CA TYR A 226 28.34 9.98 2.55
C TYR A 226 29.12 10.58 3.73
N ASP A 227 28.43 11.22 4.68
CA ASP A 227 28.98 11.72 5.95
C ASP A 227 28.26 11.05 7.13
N GLY A 228 28.61 9.78 7.37
CA GLY A 228 27.95 8.93 8.34
C GLY A 228 26.44 8.86 8.09
N ASP A 229 25.65 9.14 9.13
CA ASP A 229 24.19 9.14 9.06
C ASP A 229 23.59 10.53 8.79
N LYS A 230 24.40 11.57 8.56
CA LYS A 230 23.90 12.94 8.42
C LYS A 230 23.27 13.16 7.05
N PHE A 231 22.16 13.91 7.02
CA PHE A 231 21.55 14.33 5.75
C PHE A 231 22.24 15.56 5.13
N PHE A 232 22.87 16.39 5.95
CA PHE A 232 23.59 17.58 5.51
C PHE A 232 25.01 17.54 6.05
N THR A 233 25.94 18.00 5.23
CA THR A 233 27.36 18.17 5.58
C THR A 233 27.82 19.57 5.21
N ILE A 234 28.98 19.98 5.73
CA ILE A 234 29.63 21.24 5.38
C ILE A 234 30.96 20.88 4.73
N GLN A 235 31.11 21.17 3.44
CA GLN A 235 32.36 21.04 2.72
C GLN A 235 32.79 22.41 2.21
N ASN A 236 34.04 22.78 2.49
CA ASN A 236 34.61 24.07 2.10
C ASN A 236 33.74 25.28 2.51
N GLY A 237 33.13 25.22 3.70
CA GLY A 237 32.27 26.29 4.23
C GLY A 237 30.86 26.38 3.61
N ILE A 238 30.51 25.49 2.66
CA ILE A 238 29.19 25.46 2.02
C ILE A 238 28.39 24.30 2.62
N LYS A 239 27.16 24.57 3.05
CA LYS A 239 26.21 23.54 3.48
C LYS A 239 25.71 22.77 2.24
N MET A 240 25.94 21.47 2.21
CA MET A 240 25.58 20.58 1.11
C MET A 240 24.69 19.46 1.61
N ALA A 241 23.77 19.00 0.76
CA ALA A 241 23.04 17.76 0.97
C ALA A 241 23.98 16.56 0.75
N THR A 242 23.84 15.53 1.56
CA THR A 242 24.54 14.26 1.34
C THR A 242 23.76 13.37 0.37
N PRO A 243 24.40 12.35 -0.24
CA PRO A 243 23.70 11.35 -1.04
C PRO A 243 22.55 10.69 -0.26
N LEU A 244 22.67 10.55 1.06
CA LEU A 244 21.62 9.97 1.91
C LEU A 244 20.29 10.74 1.83
N LEU A 245 20.33 12.07 1.73
CA LEU A 245 19.11 12.88 1.56
C LEU A 245 18.51 12.68 0.16
N VAL A 246 19.35 12.54 -0.86
CA VAL A 246 18.91 12.24 -2.23
C VAL A 246 18.17 10.90 -2.24
N VAL A 247 18.76 9.86 -1.64
CA VAL A 247 18.16 8.52 -1.57
C VAL A 247 16.79 8.55 -0.88
N VAL A 248 16.66 9.22 0.27
CA VAL A 248 15.36 9.38 0.95
C VAL A 248 14.37 10.08 0.02
N ALA A 249 14.77 11.16 -0.64
CA ALA A 249 13.88 11.91 -1.53
C ALA A 249 13.44 11.10 -2.76
N VAL A 250 14.33 10.26 -3.32
CA VAL A 250 13.97 9.35 -4.42
C VAL A 250 12.94 8.34 -3.92
N ILE A 251 13.19 7.68 -2.79
CA ILE A 251 12.27 6.70 -2.21
C ILE A 251 10.89 7.31 -1.92
N GLU A 252 10.85 8.48 -1.30
CA GLU A 252 9.60 9.19 -1.01
C GLU A 252 8.85 9.55 -2.29
N PHE A 253 9.57 10.01 -3.32
CA PHE A 253 8.95 10.34 -4.60
C PHE A 253 8.41 9.09 -5.30
N THR A 254 9.16 7.99 -5.29
CA THR A 254 8.72 6.72 -5.86
C THR A 254 7.51 6.17 -5.10
N ASP A 255 7.46 6.23 -3.76
CA ASP A 255 6.27 5.84 -3.00
C ASP A 255 5.04 6.67 -3.38
N VAL A 256 5.22 7.98 -3.58
CA VAL A 256 4.15 8.85 -4.10
C VAL A 256 3.69 8.43 -5.51
N LEU A 257 4.61 8.00 -6.38
CA LEU A 257 4.25 7.45 -7.69
C LEU A 257 3.46 6.15 -7.54
N PHE A 258 3.88 5.24 -6.66
CA PHE A 258 3.16 4.00 -6.37
C PHE A 258 1.81 4.22 -5.69
N ALA A 259 1.64 5.32 -4.97
CA ALA A 259 0.36 5.74 -4.43
C ALA A 259 -0.66 6.01 -5.54
N VAL A 260 -0.22 6.36 -6.75
CA VAL A 260 -1.11 6.59 -7.90
C VAL A 260 -1.84 5.32 -8.31
N ASP A 261 -1.24 4.14 -8.13
CA ASP A 261 -1.86 2.85 -8.46
C ASP A 261 -2.58 2.26 -7.24
N SER A 262 -1.93 2.29 -6.07
CA SER A 262 -2.44 1.65 -4.86
C SER A 262 -3.62 2.38 -4.22
N ILE A 263 -3.66 3.73 -4.25
CA ILE A 263 -4.73 4.50 -3.61
C ILE A 263 -6.08 4.35 -4.35
N PRO A 264 -6.14 4.47 -5.70
CA PRO A 264 -7.35 4.12 -6.45
C PRO A 264 -7.85 2.70 -6.15
N ALA A 265 -6.93 1.74 -6.04
CA ALA A 265 -7.28 0.35 -5.82
C ALA A 265 -7.98 0.13 -4.47
N ILE A 266 -7.49 0.76 -3.39
CA ILE A 266 -8.14 0.66 -2.08
C ILE A 266 -9.50 1.39 -2.03
N PHE A 267 -9.70 2.46 -2.79
CA PHE A 267 -11.00 3.14 -2.90
C PHE A 267 -12.08 2.25 -3.53
N ALA A 268 -11.70 1.29 -4.37
CA ALA A 268 -12.62 0.27 -4.89
C ALA A 268 -13.13 -0.71 -3.82
N ILE A 269 -12.50 -0.74 -2.65
CA ILE A 269 -12.83 -1.63 -1.53
C ILE A 269 -13.69 -0.90 -0.51
N SER A 270 -13.32 0.32 -0.13
CA SER A 270 -14.06 1.11 0.85
C SER A 270 -13.94 2.61 0.55
N ASN A 271 -14.95 3.37 0.93
CA ASN A 271 -14.90 4.83 0.97
C ASN A 271 -14.73 5.36 2.40
N ASP A 272 -14.54 4.48 3.38
CA ASP A 272 -14.34 4.86 4.78
C ASP A 272 -12.87 5.23 5.02
N PRO A 273 -12.53 6.53 5.21
CA PRO A 273 -11.14 6.95 5.36
C PRO A 273 -10.44 6.26 6.52
N PHE A 274 -11.19 5.89 7.58
CA PHE A 274 -10.60 5.22 8.72
C PHE A 274 -10.16 3.81 8.36
N ILE A 275 -11.02 3.03 7.69
CA ILE A 275 -10.69 1.67 7.25
C ILE A 275 -9.48 1.73 6.32
N LEU A 276 -9.54 2.61 5.31
CA LEU A 276 -8.46 2.78 4.33
C LEU A 276 -7.14 3.14 5.01
N TYR A 277 -7.12 4.18 5.84
CA TYR A 277 -5.89 4.68 6.44
C TYR A 277 -5.31 3.71 7.48
N THR A 278 -6.15 3.09 8.31
CA THR A 278 -5.67 2.15 9.33
C THR A 278 -5.10 0.88 8.73
N SER A 279 -5.77 0.27 7.73
CA SER A 279 -5.24 -0.91 7.04
C SER A 279 -3.91 -0.60 6.36
N ASN A 280 -3.77 0.61 5.82
CA ASN A 280 -2.60 1.07 5.12
C ASN A 280 -1.40 1.28 6.05
N ILE A 281 -1.62 1.92 7.19
CA ILE A 281 -0.60 2.04 8.24
C ILE A 281 -0.11 0.66 8.68
N PHE A 282 -1.01 -0.27 8.98
CA PHE A 282 -0.58 -1.62 9.39
C PHE A 282 0.18 -2.37 8.30
N ALA A 283 -0.14 -2.14 7.02
CA ALA A 283 0.60 -2.73 5.90
C ALA A 283 2.03 -2.18 5.84
N ILE A 284 2.19 -0.85 5.95
CA ILE A 284 3.46 -0.12 5.87
C ILE A 284 4.35 -0.33 7.10
N LEU A 285 3.82 -0.34 8.33
CA LEU A 285 4.65 -0.42 9.53
C LEU A 285 5.54 -1.68 9.58
N GLY A 286 5.07 -2.78 8.97
CA GLY A 286 5.85 -4.01 8.82
C GLY A 286 6.81 -4.04 7.62
N LEU A 287 7.04 -2.91 6.93
CA LEU A 287 7.88 -2.88 5.72
C LEU A 287 9.35 -3.08 6.02
N ARG A 288 9.87 -2.55 7.14
CA ARG A 288 11.29 -2.70 7.48
C ARG A 288 11.67 -4.17 7.65
N SER A 289 10.87 -4.94 8.40
CA SER A 289 11.12 -6.38 8.56
C SER A 289 10.95 -7.12 7.25
N LEU A 290 9.97 -6.71 6.42
CA LEU A 290 9.73 -7.30 5.12
C LEU A 290 10.87 -7.00 4.12
N TYR A 291 11.49 -5.81 4.18
CA TYR A 291 12.66 -5.45 3.39
C TYR A 291 13.82 -6.41 3.65
N PHE A 292 14.20 -6.59 4.92
CA PHE A 292 15.30 -7.51 5.27
C PHE A 292 14.96 -8.98 5.00
N LEU A 293 13.68 -9.34 5.00
CA LEU A 293 13.25 -10.65 4.55
C LEU A 293 13.42 -10.77 3.03
N LEU A 294 12.89 -9.82 2.27
CA LEU A 294 12.83 -9.84 0.80
C LEU A 294 14.20 -9.69 0.15
N ALA A 295 15.09 -8.87 0.71
CA ALA A 295 16.45 -8.68 0.20
C ALA A 295 17.23 -10.00 0.10
N ASN A 296 16.88 -11.00 0.91
CA ASN A 296 17.49 -12.34 0.87
C ASN A 296 16.74 -13.33 -0.04
N PHE A 297 15.55 -12.98 -0.53
CA PHE A 297 14.65 -13.86 -1.27
C PHE A 297 14.11 -13.19 -2.55
N ILE A 298 14.81 -12.18 -3.09
CA ILE A 298 14.33 -11.35 -4.19
C ILE A 298 13.88 -12.20 -5.40
N HIS A 299 14.65 -13.25 -5.71
CA HIS A 299 14.38 -14.19 -6.81
C HIS A 299 13.14 -15.08 -6.60
N MET A 300 12.68 -15.26 -5.35
CA MET A 300 11.50 -16.08 -5.04
C MET A 300 10.18 -15.35 -5.32
N PHE A 301 10.23 -14.12 -5.81
CA PHE A 301 9.04 -13.28 -6.06
C PHE A 301 8.95 -12.79 -7.51
N SER A 302 9.67 -13.41 -8.45
CA SER A 302 9.71 -12.95 -9.85
C SER A 302 8.34 -12.94 -10.56
N LYS A 303 7.35 -13.72 -10.10
CA LYS A 303 6.00 -13.74 -10.68
C LYS A 303 4.99 -12.85 -9.94
N LEU A 304 5.44 -12.09 -8.95
CA LEU A 304 4.59 -11.15 -8.20
C LEU A 304 4.10 -9.97 -9.07
N PRO A 305 4.90 -9.37 -9.98
CA PRO A 305 4.43 -8.30 -10.88
C PRO A 305 3.23 -8.73 -11.74
N TYR A 306 3.23 -9.95 -12.28
CA TYR A 306 2.06 -10.48 -13.02
C TYR A 306 0.82 -10.64 -12.14
N GLY A 307 1.01 -11.00 -10.86
CA GLY A 307 -0.09 -11.06 -9.89
C GLY A 307 -0.71 -9.69 -9.67
N LEU A 308 0.13 -8.67 -9.49
CA LEU A 308 -0.30 -7.28 -9.34
C LEU A 308 -1.01 -6.77 -10.59
N ALA A 309 -0.51 -7.05 -11.79
CA ALA A 309 -1.15 -6.72 -13.06
C ALA A 309 -2.61 -7.24 -13.14
N ILE A 310 -2.83 -8.50 -12.74
CA ILE A 310 -4.16 -9.11 -12.69
C ILE A 310 -5.04 -8.42 -11.65
N ILE A 311 -4.50 -8.16 -10.45
CA ILE A 311 -5.22 -7.51 -9.35
C ILE A 311 -5.65 -6.11 -9.74
N LEU A 312 -4.75 -5.28 -10.29
CA LEU A 312 -5.04 -3.92 -10.74
C LEU A 312 -6.09 -3.92 -11.85
N SER A 313 -5.95 -4.80 -12.85
CA SER A 313 -6.92 -4.94 -13.93
C SER A 313 -8.31 -5.33 -13.40
N PHE A 314 -8.37 -6.31 -12.49
CA PHE A 314 -9.61 -6.74 -11.87
C PHE A 314 -10.27 -5.61 -11.07
N ILE A 315 -9.50 -4.90 -10.25
CA ILE A 315 -10.01 -3.80 -9.43
C ILE A 315 -10.48 -2.65 -10.33
N GLY A 316 -9.73 -2.32 -11.38
CA GLY A 316 -10.13 -1.31 -12.36
C GLY A 316 -11.45 -1.64 -13.03
N VAL A 317 -11.61 -2.88 -13.52
CA VAL A 317 -12.89 -3.35 -14.08
C VAL A 317 -14.00 -3.29 -13.04
N LYS A 318 -13.76 -3.73 -11.80
CA LYS A 318 -14.72 -3.64 -10.69
C LYS A 318 -15.20 -2.20 -10.49
N MET A 319 -14.30 -1.21 -10.49
CA MET A 319 -14.66 0.20 -10.33
C MET A 319 -15.51 0.71 -11.48
N LEU A 320 -15.19 0.31 -12.72
CA LEU A 320 -15.94 0.72 -13.90
C LEU A 320 -17.36 0.14 -13.90
N ILE A 321 -17.54 -1.12 -13.51
CA ILE A 321 -18.85 -1.76 -13.52
C ILE A 321 -19.69 -1.48 -12.26
N ALA A 322 -19.09 -0.89 -11.21
CA ALA A 322 -19.73 -0.61 -9.93
C ALA A 322 -21.10 0.10 -10.03
N PRO A 323 -21.34 1.03 -10.98
CA PRO A 323 -22.66 1.66 -11.12
C PRO A 323 -23.78 0.70 -11.56
N TRP A 324 -23.43 -0.45 -12.14
CA TRP A 324 -24.38 -1.47 -12.62
C TRP A 324 -24.36 -2.75 -11.78
N ILE A 325 -23.17 -3.21 -11.39
CA ILE A 325 -22.96 -4.47 -10.68
C ILE A 325 -22.05 -4.22 -9.48
N HIS A 326 -22.59 -4.40 -8.28
CA HIS A 326 -21.81 -4.38 -7.07
C HIS A 326 -21.17 -5.75 -6.82
N ILE A 327 -19.84 -5.82 -6.87
CA ILE A 327 -19.09 -7.01 -6.45
C ILE A 327 -18.85 -6.93 -4.94
N PRO A 328 -19.40 -7.86 -4.13
CA PRO A 328 -19.22 -7.85 -2.68
C PRO A 328 -17.75 -7.96 -2.27
N SER A 329 -17.35 -7.25 -1.21
CA SER A 329 -15.99 -7.26 -0.67
C SER A 329 -15.42 -8.65 -0.37
N PRO A 330 -16.18 -9.64 0.16
CA PRO A 330 -15.67 -11.00 0.35
C PRO A 330 -15.22 -11.67 -0.95
N VAL A 331 -15.93 -11.42 -2.06
CA VAL A 331 -15.59 -11.95 -3.39
C VAL A 331 -14.31 -11.29 -3.90
N SER A 332 -14.20 -9.96 -3.77
CA SER A 332 -12.97 -9.24 -4.11
C SER A 332 -11.76 -9.75 -3.29
N LEU A 333 -11.93 -9.94 -1.99
CA LEU A 333 -10.90 -10.48 -1.11
C LEU A 333 -10.47 -11.88 -1.55
N GLY A 334 -11.42 -12.75 -1.91
CA GLY A 334 -11.13 -14.09 -2.41
C GLY A 334 -10.35 -14.10 -3.72
N ILE A 335 -10.70 -13.22 -4.66
CA ILE A 335 -9.99 -13.09 -5.94
C ILE A 335 -8.58 -12.55 -5.71
N VAL A 336 -8.43 -11.44 -4.97
CA VAL A 336 -7.12 -10.85 -4.69
C VAL A 336 -6.23 -11.85 -3.92
N GLY A 337 -6.73 -12.42 -2.84
CA GLY A 337 -5.99 -13.41 -2.05
C GLY A 337 -5.60 -14.63 -2.87
N GLY A 338 -6.51 -15.12 -3.73
CA GLY A 338 -6.25 -16.22 -4.64
C GLY A 338 -5.13 -15.91 -5.63
N VAL A 339 -5.17 -14.74 -6.28
CA VAL A 339 -4.13 -14.31 -7.22
C VAL A 339 -2.79 -14.18 -6.51
N LEU A 340 -2.74 -13.54 -5.34
CA LEU A 340 -1.49 -13.40 -4.57
C LEU A 340 -0.89 -14.75 -4.19
N VAL A 341 -1.71 -15.66 -3.65
CA VAL A 341 -1.26 -17.01 -3.28
C VAL A 341 -0.74 -17.75 -4.50
N ILE A 342 -1.45 -17.70 -5.62
CA ILE A 342 -1.03 -18.35 -6.87
C ILE A 342 0.29 -17.75 -7.37
N SER A 343 0.43 -16.43 -7.40
CA SER A 343 1.66 -15.76 -7.84
C SER A 343 2.86 -16.12 -6.97
N VAL A 344 2.69 -16.17 -5.65
CA VAL A 344 3.74 -16.59 -4.72
C VAL A 344 4.09 -18.06 -4.94
N LEU A 345 3.09 -18.95 -5.03
CA LEU A 345 3.33 -20.38 -5.28
C LEU A 345 4.05 -20.62 -6.61
N LEU A 346 3.64 -19.93 -7.68
CA LEU A 346 4.30 -20.02 -8.98
C LEU A 346 5.73 -19.51 -8.94
N SER A 347 5.99 -18.43 -8.20
CA SER A 347 7.37 -17.91 -8.03
C SER A 347 8.26 -18.89 -7.28
N VAL A 348 7.72 -19.63 -6.30
CA VAL A 348 8.47 -20.65 -5.54
C VAL A 348 8.68 -21.93 -6.35
N ILE A 349 7.70 -22.34 -7.17
CA ILE A 349 7.79 -23.57 -7.98
C ILE A 349 8.65 -23.34 -9.23
N PHE A 350 8.57 -22.16 -9.83
CA PHE A 350 9.30 -21.77 -11.03
C PHE A 350 10.17 -20.53 -10.77
N PRO A 351 11.20 -20.64 -9.90
CA PRO A 351 12.12 -19.54 -9.68
C PRO A 351 12.89 -19.26 -10.97
N GLU A 352 13.02 -17.99 -11.34
CA GLU A 352 13.91 -17.59 -12.42
C GLU A 352 15.36 -17.77 -11.97
N LYS A 353 16.16 -18.37 -12.85
CA LYS A 353 17.58 -18.57 -12.59
C LYS A 353 18.30 -17.25 -12.77
N VAL A 354 19.01 -16.84 -11.73
CA VAL A 354 19.95 -15.73 -11.73
C VAL A 354 20.91 -15.87 -12.91
N THR A 355 20.91 -14.89 -13.81
CA THR A 355 21.96 -14.75 -14.83
C THR A 355 23.20 -14.16 -14.15
N GLY A 356 24.38 -14.71 -14.44
CA GLY A 356 25.61 -14.51 -13.64
C GLY A 356 26.20 -13.10 -13.52
N ASP A 357 25.49 -12.05 -13.96
CA ASP A 357 25.82 -10.65 -13.66
C ASP A 357 25.13 -10.16 -12.36
N ASP A 358 23.94 -10.67 -12.00
CA ASP A 358 23.21 -10.31 -10.78
C ASP A 358 23.90 -10.80 -9.49
N GLU A 359 24.68 -11.88 -9.57
CA GLU A 359 25.46 -12.40 -8.42
C GLU A 359 26.54 -11.42 -7.96
N LYS A 360 27.09 -10.58 -8.85
CA LYS A 360 28.14 -9.62 -8.49
C LYS A 360 27.59 -8.37 -7.80
N GLU A 361 26.36 -7.96 -8.10
CA GLU A 361 25.73 -6.79 -7.47
C GLU A 361 25.20 -7.07 -6.05
N MET A 362 24.94 -8.34 -5.71
CA MET A 362 24.46 -8.72 -4.38
C MET A 362 25.57 -9.06 -3.39
N GLU A 363 26.78 -9.41 -3.87
CA GLU A 363 27.93 -9.73 -3.03
C GLU A 363 28.81 -8.50 -2.66
N GLU A 364 28.69 -7.37 -3.37
CA GLU A 364 29.33 -6.08 -3.03
C GLU A 364 28.43 -5.15 -2.19
#